data_AF-A0AAD2AW94-F1
#
_entry.id   AF-A0AAD2AW94-F1
#
_cell.length_a   1.000
_cell.length_b   1.000
_cell.length_c   1.000
_cell.angle_alpha   90.00
_cell.angle_beta   90.00
_cell.angle_gamma   90.00
#
_symmetry.space_group_name_H-M   'P 1'
#
loop_
_entity.id
_entity.type
_entity.pdbx_description
1 polymer ?
#
loop_
_entity_poly.entity_id
_entity_poly.type
_entity_poly.pdbx_seq_one_letter_code
_entity_poly.pdbx_strand_id
1 'polypeptide(L)'
;MKRSHGAHKLVAACALAAASALAHAAPAAPAGESADELLTSAAQVLKRIDAGDYTALWQQTAPFVRSLYTADRFANGIAQARKSVGSVNQRGWASITRLTYTQVKDVPDGLYANVDYATRVADGRVVYEKVSFQLGSDGRWHFTGYDPRQAQAQAPAQK
;
A
#
# COMPACT_ATOMS: atom_id res chain seq x y z
N MET A 1 -48.23 -48.47 -4.00
CA MET A 1 -47.44 -49.16 -2.96
C MET A 1 -46.24 -49.84 -3.61
N LYS A 2 -45.11 -49.86 -2.91
CA LYS A 2 -43.74 -49.91 -3.45
C LYS A 2 -43.33 -51.29 -4.00
N ARG A 3 -42.40 -51.22 -4.97
CA ARG A 3 -41.89 -52.28 -5.83
C ARG A 3 -40.89 -53.21 -5.16
N SER A 4 -40.89 -54.42 -5.71
CA SER A 4 -40.06 -55.59 -5.49
C SER A 4 -38.56 -55.47 -5.83
N HIS A 5 -37.80 -56.26 -5.06
CA HIS A 5 -36.65 -57.13 -5.41
C HIS A 5 -35.32 -56.50 -5.84
N GLY A 6 -34.28 -56.87 -5.08
CA GLY A 6 -32.89 -56.54 -5.34
C GLY A 6 -32.27 -57.39 -6.46
N ALA A 7 -31.21 -56.85 -7.05
CA ALA A 7 -30.32 -57.56 -7.96
C ALA A 7 -28.93 -56.89 -7.95
N HIS A 8 -27.92 -57.73 -7.71
CA HIS A 8 -26.54 -57.68 -8.18
C HIS A 8 -25.68 -56.45 -7.83
N LYS A 9 -24.79 -56.67 -6.86
CA LYS A 9 -23.57 -55.86 -6.63
C LYS A 9 -22.66 -55.98 -7.86
N LEU A 10 -22.59 -54.94 -8.67
CA LEU A 10 -21.49 -54.72 -9.59
C LEU A 10 -20.37 -53.99 -8.82
N VAL A 11 -19.27 -54.71 -8.57
CA VAL A 11 -18.02 -54.12 -8.11
C VAL A 11 -17.42 -53.40 -9.32
N ALA A 12 -17.63 -52.08 -9.39
CA ALA A 12 -16.91 -51.22 -10.32
C ALA A 12 -15.67 -50.68 -9.59
N ALA A 13 -14.51 -51.18 -9.99
CA ALA A 13 -13.22 -50.64 -9.61
C ALA A 13 -13.07 -49.23 -10.21
N CYS A 14 -13.33 -48.19 -9.41
CA CYS A 14 -12.95 -46.83 -9.76
C CYS A 14 -11.53 -46.58 -9.26
N ALA A 15 -10.61 -46.50 -10.22
CA ALA A 15 -9.22 -46.14 -10.06
C ALA A 15 -9.05 -44.83 -9.29
N LEU A 16 -8.07 -44.80 -8.37
CA LEU A 16 -7.57 -43.57 -7.77
C LEU A 16 -6.96 -42.69 -8.87
N ALA A 17 -7.69 -41.67 -9.31
CA ALA A 17 -7.09 -40.54 -10.01
C ALA A 17 -6.53 -39.59 -8.94
N ALA A 18 -5.21 -39.67 -8.71
CA ALA A 18 -4.47 -38.65 -7.98
C ALA A 18 -4.57 -37.34 -8.77
N ALA A 19 -5.41 -36.41 -8.30
CA ALA A 19 -5.45 -35.07 -8.84
C ALA A 19 -4.18 -34.33 -8.40
N SER A 20 -3.17 -34.32 -9.26
CA SER A 20 -2.01 -33.44 -9.14
C SER A 20 -2.50 -31.99 -9.21
N ALA A 21 -2.63 -31.36 -8.04
CA ALA A 21 -2.79 -29.91 -7.96
C ALA A 21 -1.50 -29.26 -8.45
N LEU A 22 -1.41 -29.02 -9.76
CA LEU A 22 -0.44 -28.08 -10.33
C LEU A 22 -0.85 -26.69 -9.85
N ALA A 23 -0.35 -26.30 -8.67
CA ALA A 23 -0.30 -24.92 -8.25
C ALA A 23 0.53 -24.17 -9.30
N HIS A 24 -0.14 -23.49 -10.22
CA HIS A 24 0.50 -22.58 -11.14
C HIS A 24 1.02 -21.42 -10.30
N ALA A 25 2.29 -21.47 -9.90
CA ALA A 25 2.99 -20.32 -9.36
C ALA A 25 2.97 -19.25 -10.45
N ALA A 26 2.07 -18.27 -10.32
CA ALA A 26 2.12 -17.09 -11.16
C ALA A 26 3.51 -16.47 -11.00
N PRO A 27 4.16 -16.02 -12.09
CA PRO A 27 5.44 -15.32 -11.98
C PRO A 27 5.26 -14.15 -11.00
N ALA A 28 6.18 -14.02 -10.04
CA ALA A 28 6.22 -12.87 -9.16
C ALA A 28 6.31 -11.62 -10.06
N ALA A 29 5.32 -10.72 -9.95
CA ALA A 29 5.38 -9.44 -10.64
C ALA A 29 6.69 -8.74 -10.24
N PRO A 30 7.39 -8.06 -11.18
CA PRO A 30 8.59 -7.33 -10.84
C PRO A 30 8.31 -6.29 -9.74
N ALA A 31 9.30 -6.08 -8.88
CA ALA A 31 9.18 -5.19 -7.73
C ALA A 31 8.66 -3.81 -8.15
N GLY A 32 7.65 -3.31 -7.44
CA GLY A 32 7.03 -2.02 -7.71
C GLY A 32 5.76 -2.04 -8.58
N GLU A 33 5.41 -3.17 -9.21
CA GLU A 33 4.15 -3.28 -9.97
C GLU A 33 2.92 -3.55 -9.09
N SER A 34 3.11 -4.20 -7.94
CA SER A 34 1.99 -4.56 -7.05
C SER A 34 1.33 -3.33 -6.41
N ALA A 35 0.03 -3.15 -6.66
CA ALA A 35 -0.78 -2.16 -5.98
C ALA A 35 -1.02 -2.53 -4.51
N ASP A 36 -1.22 -3.82 -4.22
CA ASP A 36 -1.50 -4.31 -2.86
C ASP A 36 -0.31 -4.11 -1.92
N GLU A 37 0.91 -4.23 -2.44
CA GLU A 37 2.13 -3.95 -1.69
C GLU A 37 2.20 -2.47 -1.26
N LEU A 38 1.87 -1.55 -2.18
CA LEU A 38 1.81 -0.11 -1.89
C LEU A 38 0.70 0.22 -0.89
N LEU A 39 -0.49 -0.35 -1.05
CA LEU A 39 -1.61 -0.17 -0.12
C LEU A 39 -1.27 -0.69 1.28
N THR A 40 -0.62 -1.85 1.37
CA THR A 40 -0.15 -2.42 2.64
C THR A 40 0.89 -1.51 3.30
N SER A 41 1.87 -1.03 2.53
CA SER A 41 2.91 -0.12 3.02
C SER A 41 2.32 1.21 3.50
N ALA A 42 1.39 1.79 2.74
CA ALA A 42 0.73 3.04 3.10
C ALA A 42 -0.17 2.90 4.34
N ALA A 43 -0.90 1.80 4.46
CA ALA A 43 -1.68 1.51 5.67
C ALA A 43 -0.80 1.36 6.91
N GLN A 44 0.36 0.71 6.80
CA GLN A 44 1.33 0.59 7.89
C GLN A 44 1.92 1.95 8.29
N VAL A 45 2.28 2.79 7.31
CA VAL A 45 2.76 4.17 7.56
C VAL A 45 1.70 4.98 8.30
N LEU A 46 0.46 5.01 7.83
CA LEU A 46 -0.63 5.75 8.47
C LEU A 46 -0.88 5.25 9.90
N LYS A 47 -0.83 3.95 10.14
CA LYS A 47 -0.93 3.37 11.48
C LYS A 47 0.18 3.88 12.42
N ARG A 48 1.43 3.97 11.96
CA ARG A 48 2.53 4.55 12.76
C ARG A 48 2.34 6.04 13.01
N ILE A 49 1.89 6.77 11.98
CA ILE A 49 1.62 8.20 12.10
C ILE A 49 0.54 8.47 13.16
N ASP A 50 -0.54 7.68 13.16
CA ASP A 50 -1.61 7.78 14.15
C ASP A 50 -1.15 7.39 15.56
N ALA A 51 -0.23 6.42 15.67
CA ALA A 51 0.35 5.99 16.93
C ALA A 51 1.43 6.96 17.47
N GLY A 52 1.83 7.97 16.71
CA GLY A 52 2.94 8.86 17.06
C GLY A 52 4.33 8.21 17.00
N ASP A 53 4.45 7.06 16.35
CA ASP A 53 5.71 6.28 16.23
C ASP A 53 6.63 6.86 15.13
N TYR A 54 7.02 8.12 15.30
CA TYR A 54 7.77 8.86 14.28
C TYR A 54 9.25 8.45 14.23
N THR A 55 9.82 7.97 15.33
CA THR A 55 11.20 7.48 15.36
C THR A 55 11.36 6.23 14.48
N ALA A 56 10.47 5.24 14.62
CA ALA A 56 10.52 4.06 13.75
C ALA A 56 10.16 4.41 12.31
N LEU A 57 9.21 5.34 12.10
CA LEU A 57 8.86 5.81 10.76
C LEU A 57 10.07 6.46 10.06
N TRP A 58 10.85 7.30 10.76
CA TRP A 58 12.05 7.92 10.21
C TRP A 58 13.08 6.88 9.75
N GLN A 59 13.27 5.80 10.52
CA GLN A 59 14.19 4.72 10.16
C GLN A 59 13.77 3.95 8.90
N GLN A 60 12.47 3.95 8.57
CA GLN A 60 11.87 3.31 7.38
C GLN A 60 11.81 4.24 6.16
N THR A 61 12.32 5.47 6.29
CA THR A 61 12.37 6.39 5.15
C THR A 61 13.46 6.02 4.15
N ALA A 62 13.28 6.48 2.91
CA ALA A 62 14.30 6.36 1.89
C ALA A 62 15.62 6.99 2.36
N PRO A 63 16.79 6.43 2.01
CA PRO A 63 18.09 6.93 2.50
C PRO A 63 18.29 8.44 2.32
N PHE A 64 17.84 9.01 1.20
CA PHE A 64 17.97 10.45 0.94
C PHE A 64 17.16 11.32 1.91
N VAL A 65 16.03 10.83 2.43
CA VAL A 65 15.24 11.56 3.44
C VAL A 65 16.03 11.65 4.74
N ARG A 66 16.68 10.56 5.14
CA ARG A 66 17.53 10.52 6.35
C ARG A 66 18.78 11.38 6.23
N SER A 67 19.27 11.64 5.02
CA SER A 67 20.37 12.59 4.80
C SER A 67 19.91 14.06 4.80
N LEU A 68 18.64 14.33 4.50
CA LEU A 68 18.07 15.68 4.45
C LEU A 68 17.51 16.16 5.79
N TYR A 69 17.02 15.26 6.63
CA TYR A 69 16.35 15.60 7.89
C TYR A 69 16.94 14.84 9.07
N THR A 70 17.18 15.56 10.17
CA THR A 70 17.36 14.93 11.49
C THR A 70 16.07 14.23 11.92
N ALA A 71 16.19 13.21 12.77
CA ALA A 71 15.03 12.48 13.30
C ALA A 71 13.99 13.41 13.95
N ASP A 72 14.45 14.38 14.75
CA ASP A 72 13.57 15.35 15.43
C ASP A 72 12.86 16.29 14.44
N ARG A 73 13.59 16.79 13.42
CA ARG A 73 12.99 17.66 12.41
C ARG A 73 11.93 16.92 11.60
N PHE A 74 12.20 15.67 11.25
CA PHE A 74 11.25 14.79 10.59
C PHE A 74 10.02 14.53 11.48
N ALA A 75 10.23 14.12 12.73
CA ALA A 75 9.15 13.80 13.66
C ALA A 75 8.23 15.02 13.88
N ASN A 76 8.81 16.20 14.11
CA ASN A 76 8.05 17.44 14.26
C ASN A 76 7.23 17.78 13.02
N GLY A 77 7.80 17.62 11.82
CA GLY A 77 7.10 17.86 10.56
C GLY A 77 5.90 16.93 10.36
N ILE A 78 6.10 15.62 10.56
CA ILE A 78 5.03 14.62 10.44
C ILE A 78 3.96 14.82 11.52
N ALA A 79 4.35 15.13 12.75
CA ALA A 79 3.41 15.41 13.84
C ALA A 79 2.53 16.63 13.54
N GLN A 80 3.13 17.71 13.02
CA GLN A 80 2.40 18.92 12.65
C GLN A 80 1.43 18.65 11.49
N ALA A 81 1.89 17.94 10.45
CA ALA A 81 1.04 17.52 9.34
C ALA A 81 -0.14 16.68 9.84
N ARG A 82 0.11 15.67 10.67
CA ARG A 82 -0.94 14.79 11.21
C ARG A 82 -1.95 15.54 12.06
N LYS A 83 -1.50 16.51 12.85
CA LYS A 83 -2.38 17.37 13.67
C LYS A 83 -3.37 18.16 12.81
N SER A 84 -2.99 18.57 11.60
CA SER A 84 -3.86 19.31 10.68
C SER A 84 -5.07 18.52 10.18
N VAL A 85 -5.01 17.18 10.22
CA VAL A 85 -6.11 16.29 9.83
C VAL A 85 -7.23 16.29 10.87
N GLY A 86 -6.89 16.36 12.17
CA GLY A 86 -7.86 16.18 13.24
C GLY A 86 -8.21 14.71 13.51
N SER A 87 -9.31 14.49 14.23
CA SER A 87 -9.76 13.16 14.64
C SER A 87 -10.32 12.37 13.45
N VAL A 88 -9.76 11.20 13.19
CA VAL A 88 -10.13 10.36 12.04
C VAL A 88 -11.27 9.43 12.43
N ASN A 89 -12.36 9.42 11.66
CA ASN A 89 -13.45 8.46 11.81
C ASN A 89 -13.24 7.23 10.91
N GLN A 90 -12.88 7.47 9.65
CA GLN A 90 -12.73 6.42 8.64
C GLN A 90 -11.77 6.88 7.54
N ARG A 91 -11.06 5.92 6.95
CA ARG A 91 -10.20 6.11 5.78
C ARG A 91 -10.49 5.07 4.72
N GLY A 92 -10.41 5.46 3.46
CA GLY A 92 -10.35 4.56 2.31
C GLY A 92 -9.32 5.07 1.31
N TRP A 93 -8.60 4.18 0.64
CA TRP A 93 -7.71 4.61 -0.44
C TRP A 93 -8.54 5.18 -1.59
N ALA A 94 -8.05 6.25 -2.21
CA ALA A 94 -8.70 6.99 -3.28
C ALA A 94 -7.98 6.83 -4.62
N SER A 95 -6.64 6.81 -4.59
CA SER A 95 -5.84 6.59 -5.79
C SER A 95 -4.43 6.12 -5.48
N ILE A 96 -3.83 5.43 -6.45
CA ILE A 96 -2.40 5.13 -6.50
C ILE A 96 -1.85 5.78 -7.76
N THR A 97 -0.77 6.56 -7.64
CA THR A 97 -0.09 7.17 -8.79
C THR A 97 1.37 6.78 -8.75
N ARG A 98 1.88 6.25 -9.87
CA ARG A 98 3.30 5.95 -10.06
C ARG A 98 3.92 6.99 -10.98
N LEU A 99 5.18 7.32 -10.69
CA LEU A 99 5.92 8.34 -11.41
C LEU A 99 7.41 7.98 -11.39
N THR A 100 8.07 8.21 -12.53
CA THR A 100 9.52 8.06 -12.64
C THR A 100 10.15 9.43 -12.69
N TYR A 101 11.09 9.69 -11.79
CA TYR A 101 11.93 10.89 -11.86
C TYR A 101 13.26 10.55 -12.51
N THR A 102 13.65 11.38 -13.47
CA THR A 102 14.92 11.30 -14.20
C THR A 102 15.48 12.70 -14.35
N GLN A 103 16.67 12.95 -13.82
CA GLN A 103 17.38 14.23 -13.87
C GLN A 103 16.55 15.43 -13.36
N VAL A 104 15.71 15.21 -12.35
CA VAL A 104 14.97 16.28 -11.68
C VAL A 104 15.84 16.90 -10.58
N LYS A 105 15.95 18.23 -10.59
CA LYS A 105 16.74 18.96 -9.58
C LYS A 105 16.24 18.62 -8.17
N ASP A 106 17.17 18.28 -7.28
CA ASP A 106 16.94 17.99 -5.86
C ASP A 106 16.04 16.77 -5.56
N VAL A 107 15.70 15.97 -6.57
CA VAL A 107 14.93 14.71 -6.44
C VAL A 107 15.77 13.57 -7.01
N PRO A 108 16.14 12.55 -6.20
CA PRO A 108 16.88 11.41 -6.71
C PRO A 108 16.12 10.66 -7.81
N ASP A 109 16.85 10.21 -8.82
CA ASP A 109 16.28 9.37 -9.87
C ASP A 109 15.67 8.09 -9.29
N GLY A 110 14.59 7.61 -9.90
CA GLY A 110 13.97 6.35 -9.54
C GLY A 110 12.46 6.30 -9.75
N LEU A 111 11.88 5.16 -9.37
CA LEU A 111 10.44 4.95 -9.39
C LEU A 111 9.85 5.38 -8.04
N TYR A 112 8.79 6.18 -8.11
CA TYR A 112 8.06 6.71 -6.98
C TYR A 112 6.59 6.32 -7.08
N ALA A 113 5.94 6.31 -5.92
CA ALA A 113 4.51 6.09 -5.83
C ALA A 113 3.89 7.00 -4.76
N ASN A 114 2.66 7.42 -5.03
CA ASN A 114 1.80 8.11 -4.09
C ASN A 114 0.54 7.27 -3.89
N VAL A 115 0.15 7.08 -2.63
CA VAL A 115 -1.16 6.54 -2.26
C VAL A 115 -1.93 7.66 -1.57
N ASP A 116 -3.08 8.03 -2.12
CA ASP A 116 -4.00 8.98 -1.52
C ASP A 116 -5.09 8.25 -0.76
N TYR A 117 -5.38 8.71 0.46
CA TYR A 117 -6.55 8.27 1.24
C TYR A 117 -7.57 9.39 1.33
N ALA A 118 -8.82 9.06 1.06
CA ALA A 118 -9.95 9.90 1.45
C ALA A 118 -10.30 9.60 2.91
N THR A 119 -10.11 10.61 3.76
CA THR A 119 -10.27 10.50 5.20
C THR A 119 -11.43 11.36 5.66
N ARG A 120 -12.48 10.72 6.18
CA ARG A 120 -13.57 11.45 6.84
C ARG A 120 -13.20 11.62 8.31
N VAL A 121 -13.19 12.87 8.73
CA VAL A 121 -12.83 13.27 10.09
C VAL A 121 -14.09 13.48 10.95
N ALA A 122 -13.91 13.63 12.26
CA ALA A 122 -14.99 13.75 13.24
C ALA A 122 -15.96 14.90 12.96
N ASP A 123 -15.47 16.00 12.39
CA ASP A 123 -16.27 17.17 12.00
C ASP A 123 -17.08 16.97 10.70
N GLY A 124 -16.97 15.80 10.06
CA GLY A 124 -17.70 15.42 8.85
C GLY A 124 -17.00 15.79 7.53
N ARG A 125 -15.94 16.60 7.58
CA ARG A 125 -15.16 17.01 6.41
C ARG A 125 -14.34 15.84 5.86
N VAL A 126 -13.93 15.94 4.60
CA VAL A 126 -13.01 15.00 3.96
C VAL A 126 -11.65 15.67 3.80
N VAL A 127 -10.61 15.00 4.28
CA VAL A 127 -9.21 15.37 4.07
C VAL A 127 -8.58 14.28 3.21
N TYR A 128 -7.77 14.66 2.23
CA TYR A 128 -6.97 13.71 1.46
C TYR A 128 -5.58 13.60 2.09
N GLU A 129 -5.17 12.39 2.42
CA GLU A 129 -3.86 12.10 3.02
C GLU A 129 -2.98 11.42 1.97
N LYS A 130 -2.00 12.14 1.42
CA LYS A 130 -1.04 11.59 0.47
C LYS A 130 0.13 10.96 1.21
N VAL A 131 0.41 9.69 0.92
CA VAL A 131 1.57 8.95 1.42
C VAL A 131 2.50 8.65 0.24
N SER A 132 3.74 9.12 0.30
CA SER A 132 4.72 9.05 -0.79
C SER A 132 5.81 8.02 -0.50
N PHE A 133 6.28 7.34 -1.55
CA PHE A 133 7.31 6.31 -1.49
C PHE A 133 8.30 6.42 -2.67
N GLN A 134 9.51 5.89 -2.47
CA GLN A 134 10.48 5.59 -3.52
C GLN A 134 10.77 4.08 -3.48
N LEU A 135 10.84 3.44 -4.64
CA LEU A 135 11.31 2.06 -4.75
C LEU A 135 12.83 2.05 -4.57
N GLY A 136 13.31 1.37 -3.53
CA GLY A 136 14.73 1.20 -3.27
C GLY A 136 15.36 0.17 -4.20
N SER A 137 16.69 0.18 -4.28
CA SER A 137 17.46 -0.85 -4.98
C SER A 137 17.33 -2.23 -4.35
N ASP A 138 16.85 -2.31 -3.10
CA ASP A 138 16.46 -3.55 -2.40
C ASP A 138 15.10 -4.10 -2.84
N GLY A 139 14.43 -3.45 -3.81
CA GLY A 139 13.12 -3.85 -4.32
C GLY A 139 11.96 -3.54 -3.37
N ARG A 140 12.16 -2.71 -2.34
CA ARG A 140 11.11 -2.35 -1.36
C ARG A 140 10.73 -0.88 -1.48
N TRP A 141 9.47 -0.58 -1.18
CA TRP A 141 9.01 0.80 -1.07
C TRP A 141 9.45 1.42 0.25
N HIS A 142 10.27 2.47 0.18
CA HIS A 142 10.68 3.26 1.35
C HIS A 142 9.89 4.55 1.43
N PHE A 143 9.44 4.91 2.62
CA PHE A 143 8.62 6.09 2.85
C PHE A 143 9.39 7.38 2.52
N THR A 144 8.76 8.33 1.84
CA THR A 144 9.41 9.61 1.48
C THR A 144 8.69 10.84 2.04
N GLY A 145 7.40 10.75 2.34
CA GLY A 145 6.68 11.88 2.91
C GLY A 145 5.18 11.67 3.06
N TYR A 146 4.58 12.51 3.91
CA TYR A 146 3.15 12.51 4.22
C TYR A 146 2.62 13.94 4.14
N ASP A 147 1.54 14.13 3.40
CA ASP A 147 1.02 15.46 3.03
C ASP A 147 -0.52 15.44 3.02
N PRO A 148 -1.16 15.89 4.11
CA PRO A 148 -2.61 16.09 4.17
C PRO A 148 -3.05 17.37 3.45
N ARG A 149 -4.14 17.27 2.69
CA ARG A 149 -4.65 18.33 1.80
C ARG A 149 -6.17 18.31 1.68
N GLN A 150 -6.75 19.45 1.30
CA GLN A 150 -8.22 19.58 1.16
C GLN A 150 -8.76 19.01 -0.15
N ALA A 151 -7.94 18.98 -1.20
CA ALA A 151 -8.30 18.44 -2.51
C ALA A 151 -7.42 17.24 -2.84
N GLN A 152 -7.98 16.23 -3.49
CA GLN A 152 -7.21 15.17 -4.12
C GLN A 152 -6.39 15.78 -5.26
N ALA A 153 -5.07 15.54 -5.33
CA ALA A 153 -4.37 15.91 -6.55
C ALA A 153 -4.86 15.01 -7.67
N GLN A 154 -5.18 15.65 -8.78
CA GLN A 154 -5.37 14.96 -10.04
C GLN A 154 -4.00 14.44 -10.48
N ALA A 155 -3.94 13.19 -10.95
CA ALA A 155 -2.74 12.71 -11.61
C ALA A 155 -2.42 13.67 -12.78
N PRO A 156 -1.15 14.12 -12.94
CA PRO A 156 -0.82 14.96 -14.07
C PRO A 156 -1.20 14.23 -15.36
N ALA A 157 -1.92 14.91 -16.25
CA ALA A 157 -2.14 14.43 -17.60
C ALA A 157 -0.77 14.20 -18.23
N GLN A 158 -0.47 12.96 -18.60
CA GLN A 158 0.71 12.66 -19.40
C GLN A 158 0.60 13.47 -20.70
N LYS A 159 1.50 14.43 -20.88
CA LYS A 159 1.72 15.08 -22.18
C LYS A 159 2.78 14.30 -22.94
#